data_AF-A0A2W4LBK8-F1
#
_entry.id   AF-A0A2W4LBK8-F1
#
_cell.length_a   1.000
_cell.length_b   1.000
_cell.length_c   1.000
_cell.angle_alpha   90.00
_cell.angle_beta   90.00
_cell.angle_gamma   90.00
#
_symmetry.space_group_name_H-M   'P 1'
#
loop_
_entity.id
_entity.type
_entity.pdbx_description
1 polymer ?
#
loop_
_entity_poly.entity_id
_entity_poly.type
_entity_poly.pdbx_seq_one_letter_code
_entity_poly.pdbx_strand_id
1 'polypeptide(L)'
;MIEVRIGGRRRIDRVLGPGFATDLDRLPLADLRRRRDEAAQEETDLSYLRRLLHARIDIVKAEQRRRRTGDQTNLIDQLRTILADESVGQRGRYQPLEPSRVTERSRRQIDALLADAGLTDVGALSDEELDDSLRRYTEQEATVSQFRREVQKVVDTINAEIASRYARGTASVDDLLAEQRERE
;
A
#
# COMPACT_ATOMS: atom_id res chain seq x y z
N MET A 1 14.96 -0.10 3.50
CA MET A 1 13.90 -0.76 4.31
C MET A 1 12.94 0.32 4.82
N ILE A 2 11.63 0.10 4.80
CA ILE A 2 10.66 1.04 5.39
C ILE A 2 10.79 0.95 6.91
N GLU A 3 11.43 1.94 7.54
CA GLU A 3 11.44 2.09 8.99
C GLU A 3 10.37 3.10 9.37
N VAL A 4 9.63 2.89 10.47
CA VAL A 4 8.74 3.91 11.05
C VAL A 4 9.45 4.58 12.21
N ARG A 5 9.42 5.91 12.25
CA ARG A 5 10.09 6.73 13.27
C ARG A 5 9.05 7.50 14.06
N ILE A 6 9.02 7.28 15.37
CA ILE A 6 8.16 8.04 16.28
C ILE A 6 8.51 9.53 16.16
N GLY A 7 7.52 10.38 15.87
CA GLY A 7 7.71 11.81 15.65
C GLY A 7 8.27 12.18 14.27
N GLY A 8 8.35 11.23 13.33
CA GLY A 8 8.77 11.47 11.97
C GLY A 8 7.77 12.32 11.16
N ARG A 9 8.26 12.96 10.10
CA ARG A 9 7.46 13.84 9.24
C ARG A 9 6.71 13.09 8.13
N ARG A 10 6.93 11.78 7.96
CA ARG A 10 6.24 11.01 6.92
C ARG A 10 4.80 10.71 7.37
N ARG A 11 3.92 10.47 6.40
CA ARG A 11 2.51 10.15 6.69
C ARG A 11 2.40 8.85 7.51
N ILE A 12 3.15 7.81 7.15
CA ILE A 12 3.25 6.57 7.96
C ILE A 12 3.65 6.82 9.42
N ASP A 13 4.60 7.72 9.67
CA ASP A 13 5.08 8.05 11.03
C ASP A 13 4.01 8.75 11.86
N ARG A 14 3.20 9.59 11.23
CA ARG A 14 2.07 10.27 11.88
C ARG A 14 0.90 9.31 12.12
N VAL A 15 0.51 8.55 11.11
CA VAL A 15 -0.64 7.63 11.15
C VAL A 15 -0.42 6.52 12.18
N LEU A 16 0.81 5.98 12.27
CA LEU A 16 1.19 4.98 13.26
C LEU A 16 1.76 5.61 14.55
N GLY A 17 1.73 6.94 14.64
CA GLY A 17 2.23 7.67 15.79
C GLY A 17 1.33 7.50 17.02
N PRO A 18 1.90 7.60 18.23
CA PRO A 18 1.11 7.60 19.46
C PRO A 18 0.14 8.78 19.44
N GLY A 19 -1.14 8.52 19.70
CA GLY A 19 -2.18 9.55 19.74
C GLY A 19 -2.99 9.75 18.45
N PHE A 20 -2.59 9.14 17.34
CA PHE A 20 -3.33 9.30 16.08
C PHE A 20 -4.71 8.65 16.13
N ALA A 21 -4.80 7.48 16.74
CA ALA A 21 -6.03 6.69 16.90
C ALA A 21 -6.57 6.66 18.34
N THR A 22 -6.19 7.63 19.18
CA THR A 22 -6.67 7.72 20.58
C THR A 22 -7.66 8.88 20.76
N ASP A 23 -8.47 8.81 21.82
CA ASP A 23 -9.43 9.85 22.23
C ASP A 23 -10.33 10.33 21.06
N LEU A 24 -10.68 9.41 20.16
CA LEU A 24 -11.40 9.71 18.92
C LEU A 24 -12.80 10.25 19.21
N ASP A 25 -13.41 9.87 20.33
CA ASP A 25 -14.69 10.34 20.83
C ASP A 25 -14.70 11.86 21.13
N ARG A 26 -13.53 12.42 21.46
CA ARG A 26 -13.38 13.85 21.79
C ARG A 26 -13.13 14.74 20.58
N LEU A 27 -12.80 14.16 19.42
CA LEU A 27 -12.48 14.92 18.22
C LEU A 27 -13.75 15.40 17.51
N PRO A 28 -13.75 16.58 16.89
CA PRO A 28 -14.79 16.97 15.94
C PRO A 28 -14.92 15.95 14.79
N LEU A 29 -16.14 15.79 14.26
CA LEU A 29 -16.38 14.83 13.16
C LEU A 29 -15.52 15.12 11.93
N ALA A 30 -15.32 16.40 11.60
CA ALA A 30 -14.46 16.84 10.51
C ALA A 30 -13.00 16.40 10.71
N ASP A 31 -12.50 16.44 11.95
CA ASP A 31 -11.14 16.00 12.28
C ASP A 31 -11.00 14.47 12.18
N LEU A 32 -12.03 13.71 12.58
CA LEU A 32 -12.07 12.26 12.36
C LEU A 32 -12.05 11.91 10.88
N ARG A 33 -12.86 12.58 10.06
CA ARG A 33 -12.86 12.39 8.60
C ARG A 33 -11.49 12.69 8.01
N ARG A 34 -10.86 13.80 8.41
CA ARG A 34 -9.50 14.15 7.97
C ARG A 34 -8.47 13.09 8.35
N ARG A 35 -8.48 12.60 9.60
CA ARG A 35 -7.57 11.52 10.05
C ARG A 35 -7.83 10.21 9.31
N ARG A 36 -9.09 9.85 9.08
CA ARG A 36 -9.48 8.69 8.27
C ARG A 36 -8.91 8.81 6.86
N ASP A 37 -9.09 9.96 6.21
CA ASP A 37 -8.64 10.17 4.83
C ASP A 37 -7.10 10.12 4.73
N GLU A 38 -6.40 10.68 5.72
CA GLU A 38 -4.94 10.56 5.81
C GLU A 38 -4.49 9.10 5.96
N ALA A 39 -5.08 8.33 6.87
CA ALA A 39 -4.75 6.93 7.06
C ALA A 39 -5.13 6.06 5.84
N ALA A 40 -6.28 6.33 5.21
CA ALA A 40 -6.74 5.61 4.02
C ALA A 40 -5.83 5.87 2.80
N GLN A 41 -5.33 7.09 2.65
CA GLN A 41 -4.34 7.40 1.62
C GLN A 41 -3.02 6.64 1.86
N GLU A 42 -2.56 6.54 3.11
CA GLU A 42 -1.36 5.77 3.42
C GLU A 42 -1.53 4.27 3.16
N GLU A 43 -2.69 3.70 3.49
CA GLU A 43 -3.02 2.31 3.17
C GLU A 43 -3.00 2.07 1.66
N THR A 44 -3.57 3.00 0.88
CA THR A 44 -3.60 2.94 -0.58
C THR A 44 -2.18 2.97 -1.15
N ASP A 45 -1.33 3.88 -0.65
CA ASP A 45 0.07 3.99 -1.08
C ASP A 45 0.87 2.72 -0.74
N LEU A 46 0.67 2.12 0.45
CA LEU A 46 1.28 0.84 0.84
C LEU A 46 0.76 -0.34 0.02
N SER A 47 -0.54 -0.38 -0.29
CA SER A 47 -1.15 -1.39 -1.15
C SER A 47 -0.58 -1.34 -2.57
N TYR A 48 -0.31 -0.14 -3.09
CA TYR A 48 0.37 0.04 -4.37
C TYR A 48 1.80 -0.51 -4.33
N LEU A 49 2.58 -0.16 -3.31
CA LEU A 49 3.94 -0.68 -3.12
C LEU A 49 3.97 -2.21 -3.03
N ARG A 50 3.02 -2.79 -2.30
CA ARG A 50 2.88 -4.24 -2.18
C ARG A 50 2.66 -4.90 -3.54
N ARG A 51 1.78 -4.35 -4.38
CA ARG A 51 1.52 -4.85 -5.73
C ARG A 51 2.75 -4.75 -6.63
N LEU A 52 3.54 -3.69 -6.52
CA LEU A 52 4.81 -3.57 -7.25
C LEU A 52 5.81 -4.66 -6.83
N LEU A 53 5.92 -4.93 -5.53
CA LEU A 53 6.79 -5.98 -5.01
C LEU A 53 6.33 -7.38 -5.45
N HIS A 54 5.02 -7.65 -5.43
CA HIS A 54 4.46 -8.90 -5.98
C HIS A 54 4.85 -9.08 -7.46
N ALA A 55 4.63 -8.07 -8.28
CA ALA A 55 5.03 -8.12 -9.69
C ALA A 55 6.53 -8.44 -9.87
N ARG A 56 7.42 -7.86 -9.05
CA ARG A 56 8.85 -8.19 -9.11
C ARG A 56 9.16 -9.61 -8.66
N ILE A 57 8.55 -10.07 -7.58
CA ILE A 57 8.68 -11.45 -7.07
C ILE A 57 8.24 -12.45 -8.14
N ASP A 58 7.12 -12.18 -8.82
CA ASP A 58 6.57 -13.07 -9.83
C ASP A 58 7.44 -13.13 -11.08
N ILE A 59 8.01 -12.00 -11.50
CA ILE A 59 9.00 -11.94 -12.59
C ILE A 59 10.26 -12.76 -12.24
N VAL A 60 10.82 -12.60 -11.05
CA VAL A 60 12.01 -13.36 -10.61
C VAL A 60 11.70 -14.86 -10.54
N LYS A 61 10.56 -15.24 -9.95
CA LYS A 61 10.12 -16.65 -9.89
C LYS A 61 9.90 -17.23 -11.29
N ALA A 62 9.38 -16.45 -12.23
CA ALA A 62 9.18 -16.89 -13.60
C ALA A 62 10.53 -17.15 -14.30
N GLU A 63 11.52 -16.28 -14.14
CA GLU A 63 12.88 -16.52 -14.65
C GLU A 63 13.49 -17.80 -14.05
N GLN A 64 13.42 -17.96 -12.72
CA GLN A 64 13.93 -19.16 -12.06
C GLN A 64 13.25 -20.44 -12.57
N ARG A 65 11.93 -20.40 -12.79
CA ARG A 65 11.20 -21.53 -13.39
C ARG A 65 11.68 -21.80 -14.81
N ARG A 66 11.81 -20.75 -15.64
CA ARG A 66 12.30 -20.86 -17.03
C ARG A 66 13.64 -21.59 -17.11
N ARG A 67 14.60 -21.23 -16.24
CA ARG A 67 15.92 -21.88 -16.15
C ARG A 67 15.83 -23.35 -15.74
N ARG A 68 15.00 -23.65 -14.73
CA ARG A 68 14.82 -25.04 -14.24
C ARG A 68 14.18 -25.96 -15.27
N THR A 69 13.25 -25.44 -16.09
CA THR A 69 12.55 -26.23 -17.10
C THR A 69 13.25 -26.23 -18.46
N GLY A 70 14.28 -25.40 -18.65
CA GLY A 70 14.93 -25.20 -19.94
C GLY A 70 14.02 -24.53 -20.98
N ASP A 71 12.98 -23.80 -20.53
CA ASP A 71 12.07 -23.09 -21.43
C ASP A 71 12.83 -21.94 -22.11
N GLN A 72 12.68 -21.80 -23.43
CA GLN A 72 13.34 -20.75 -24.22
C GLN A 72 12.41 -19.58 -24.52
N THR A 73 11.15 -19.65 -24.08
CA THR A 73 10.18 -18.58 -24.28
C THR A 73 10.65 -17.30 -23.61
N ASN A 74 10.53 -16.16 -24.30
CA ASN A 74 10.93 -14.88 -23.76
C ASN A 74 10.03 -14.51 -22.57
N LEU A 75 10.64 -14.08 -21.46
CA LEU A 75 9.95 -13.65 -20.25
C LEU A 75 8.97 -12.51 -20.52
N ILE A 76 9.32 -11.61 -21.46
CA ILE A 76 8.48 -10.48 -21.88
C ILE A 76 7.16 -10.98 -22.48
N ASP A 77 7.21 -12.04 -23.28
CA ASP A 77 6.02 -12.60 -23.93
C ASP A 77 5.07 -13.24 -22.90
N GLN A 78 5.63 -13.74 -21.79
CA GLN A 78 4.89 -14.33 -20.68
C GLN A 78 4.41 -13.32 -19.63
N LEU A 79 4.79 -12.03 -19.72
CA LEU A 79 4.48 -11.03 -18.68
C LEU A 79 2.99 -10.94 -18.37
N ARG A 80 2.13 -11.03 -19.38
CA ARG A 80 0.67 -11.00 -19.16
C ARG A 80 0.21 -12.15 -18.28
N THR A 81 0.75 -13.34 -18.49
CA THR A 81 0.44 -14.54 -17.69
C THR A 81 1.07 -14.47 -16.31
N ILE A 82 2.30 -13.95 -16.20
CA ILE A 82 3.03 -13.80 -14.94
C ILE A 82 2.35 -12.80 -14.01
N LEU A 83 1.86 -11.69 -14.57
CA LEU A 83 1.22 -10.60 -13.82
C LEU A 83 -0.31 -10.74 -13.74
N ALA A 84 -0.89 -11.76 -14.37
CA ALA A 84 -2.29 -12.08 -14.20
C ALA A 84 -2.50 -12.60 -12.78
N ASP A 85 -2.75 -11.67 -11.86
CA ASP A 85 -3.03 -11.95 -10.46
C ASP A 85 -4.28 -12.84 -10.36
N GLU A 86 -4.19 -13.94 -9.62
CA GLU A 86 -5.37 -14.64 -9.11
C GLU A 86 -5.96 -13.74 -8.02
N SER A 87 -6.80 -12.78 -8.39
CA SER A 87 -7.37 -11.82 -7.45
C SER A 87 -8.17 -12.54 -6.36
N VAL A 88 -7.53 -12.85 -5.23
CA VAL A 88 -8.19 -13.45 -4.07
C VAL A 88 -9.00 -12.36 -3.37
N GLY A 89 -10.25 -12.22 -3.78
CA GLY A 89 -11.36 -11.98 -2.85
C GLY A 89 -11.43 -10.61 -2.16
N GLN A 90 -11.18 -9.49 -2.83
CA GLN A 90 -11.73 -8.23 -2.33
C GLN A 90 -13.20 -8.12 -2.75
N ARG A 91 -14.10 -8.34 -1.79
CA ARG A 91 -15.52 -8.02 -1.95
C ARG A 91 -15.69 -6.51 -2.06
N GLY A 92 -15.93 -6.03 -3.28
CA GLY A 92 -16.73 -4.85 -3.64
C GLY A 92 -16.63 -3.59 -2.76
N ARG A 93 -15.43 -3.21 -2.28
CA ARG A 93 -15.27 -1.89 -1.65
C ARG A 93 -14.91 -0.89 -2.73
N TYR A 94 -15.74 0.15 -2.89
CA TYR A 94 -15.39 1.29 -3.73
C TYR A 94 -14.12 1.95 -3.16
N GLN A 95 -13.05 1.98 -3.95
CA GLN A 95 -11.77 2.58 -3.58
C GLN A 95 -11.54 3.81 -4.46
N PRO A 96 -11.97 5.01 -4.02
CA PRO A 96 -11.85 6.24 -4.81
C PRO A 96 -10.44 6.83 -4.80
N LEU A 97 -9.58 6.36 -3.90
CA LEU A 97 -8.24 6.90 -3.72
C LEU A 97 -7.30 6.25 -4.73
N GLU A 98 -6.72 7.08 -5.57
CA GLU A 98 -5.55 6.71 -6.36
C GLU A 98 -4.28 6.80 -5.49
N PRO A 99 -3.24 6.00 -5.79
CA PRO A 99 -1.93 6.19 -5.17
C PRO A 99 -1.48 7.65 -5.33
N SER A 100 -1.07 8.28 -4.23
CA SER A 100 -0.84 9.73 -4.24
C SER A 100 0.35 10.11 -5.14
N ARG A 101 0.35 11.32 -5.74
CA ARG A 101 1.58 11.85 -6.40
C ARG A 101 2.72 12.13 -5.42
N VAL A 102 2.49 12.04 -4.11
CA VAL A 102 3.58 12.10 -3.11
C VAL A 102 4.42 10.83 -3.16
N THR A 103 3.81 9.69 -3.51
CA THR A 103 4.49 8.47 -3.97
C THR A 103 5.36 8.71 -5.21
N GLU A 104 5.20 9.85 -5.91
CA GLU A 104 5.99 10.27 -7.08
C GLU A 104 7.28 11.03 -6.69
N ARG A 105 7.26 11.81 -5.59
CA ARG A 105 8.48 12.38 -4.97
C ARG A 105 9.21 11.32 -4.12
N SER A 106 8.45 10.46 -3.45
CA SER A 106 8.93 9.23 -2.83
C SER A 106 9.27 8.17 -3.88
N ARG A 107 8.93 8.36 -5.18
CA ARG A 107 9.27 7.42 -6.26
C ARG A 107 10.76 7.29 -6.36
N ARG A 108 11.53 8.37 -6.28
CA ARG A 108 13.01 8.24 -6.23
C ARG A 108 13.50 7.40 -5.06
N GLN A 109 12.76 7.35 -3.96
CA GLN A 109 13.09 6.56 -2.77
C GLN A 109 12.57 5.13 -2.87
N ILE A 110 11.42 4.92 -3.52
CA ILE A 110 10.82 3.63 -3.85
C ILE A 110 11.59 2.98 -4.99
N ASP A 111 11.82 3.70 -6.09
CA ASP A 111 12.79 3.42 -7.13
C ASP A 111 14.17 3.21 -6.52
N ALA A 112 14.69 4.01 -5.57
CA ALA A 112 15.98 3.63 -4.94
C ALA A 112 15.91 2.33 -4.12
N LEU A 113 14.75 1.98 -3.55
CA LEU A 113 14.50 0.71 -2.87
C LEU A 113 14.24 -0.46 -3.84
N LEU A 114 13.80 -0.18 -5.07
CA LEU A 114 13.39 -1.14 -6.12
C LEU A 114 14.38 -1.21 -7.29
N ALA A 115 15.29 -0.25 -7.44
CA ALA A 115 16.28 -0.11 -8.51
C ALA A 115 17.60 -0.81 -8.15
N ASP A 116 17.72 -1.27 -6.92
CA ASP A 116 18.91 -1.97 -6.44
C ASP A 116 19.02 -3.42 -6.97
N ALA A 117 18.06 -3.88 -7.78
CA ALA A 117 18.22 -5.11 -8.54
C ALA A 117 17.87 -4.86 -10.02
N GLY A 118 18.76 -5.28 -10.92
CA GLY A 118 18.77 -5.04 -12.36
C GLY A 118 17.61 -5.65 -13.15
N LEU A 119 16.38 -5.43 -12.71
CA LEU A 119 15.15 -5.88 -13.36
C LEU A 119 14.89 -5.19 -14.71
N THR A 120 15.75 -4.28 -15.15
CA THR A 120 15.78 -3.85 -16.55
C THR A 120 16.12 -5.03 -17.47
N ASP A 121 16.91 -6.00 -16.98
CA ASP A 121 17.18 -7.27 -17.66
C ASP A 121 17.37 -8.43 -16.67
N VAL A 122 16.26 -9.03 -16.26
CA VAL A 122 16.24 -10.20 -15.35
C VAL A 122 16.91 -11.42 -15.99
N GLY A 123 16.92 -11.49 -17.33
CA GLY A 123 17.56 -12.59 -18.06
C GLY A 123 19.09 -12.59 -17.91
N ALA A 124 19.69 -11.42 -17.69
CA ALA A 124 21.13 -11.26 -17.52
C ALA A 124 21.65 -11.58 -16.11
N LEU A 125 20.76 -11.68 -15.11
CA LEU A 125 21.16 -11.97 -13.72
C LEU A 125 21.62 -13.43 -13.57
N SER A 126 22.62 -13.68 -12.74
CA SER A 126 23.00 -15.03 -12.32
C SER A 126 21.94 -15.68 -11.40
N ASP A 127 22.01 -16.99 -11.21
CA ASP A 127 21.09 -17.69 -10.31
C ASP A 127 21.22 -17.19 -8.86
N GLU A 128 22.44 -16.86 -8.42
CA GLU A 128 22.71 -16.30 -7.10
C GLU A 128 22.08 -14.90 -6.93
N GLU A 129 22.21 -14.04 -7.95
CA GLU A 129 21.59 -12.71 -7.95
C GLU A 129 20.06 -12.78 -7.97
N LEU A 130 19.48 -13.77 -8.66
CA LEU A 130 18.03 -14.01 -8.66
C LEU A 130 17.55 -14.46 -7.27
N ASP A 131 18.26 -15.39 -6.63
CA ASP A 131 17.93 -15.86 -5.28
C ASP A 131 18.05 -14.72 -4.25
N ASP A 132 19.11 -13.91 -4.34
CA ASP A 132 19.28 -12.78 -3.44
C ASP A 132 18.22 -11.69 -3.64
N SER A 133 17.90 -11.37 -4.90
CA SER A 133 16.81 -10.46 -5.25
C SER A 133 15.47 -10.96 -4.73
N LEU A 134 15.18 -12.25 -4.89
CA LEU A 134 13.94 -12.86 -4.41
C LEU A 134 13.82 -12.75 -2.88
N ARG A 135 14.89 -13.04 -2.13
CA ARG A 135 14.90 -12.89 -0.67
C ARG A 135 14.62 -11.44 -0.27
N ARG A 136 15.36 -10.49 -0.84
CA ARG A 136 15.19 -9.05 -0.55
C ARG A 136 13.76 -8.58 -0.83
N TYR A 137 13.19 -8.91 -1.99
CA TYR A 137 11.81 -8.50 -2.30
C TYR A 137 10.78 -9.14 -1.38
N THR A 138 10.97 -10.40 -1.00
CA THR A 138 10.07 -11.10 -0.08
C THR A 138 10.11 -10.45 1.32
N GLU A 139 11.28 -10.10 1.82
CA GLU A 139 11.43 -9.39 3.11
C GLU A 139 10.80 -7.99 3.08
N GLN A 140 11.03 -7.26 1.99
CA GLN A 140 10.42 -5.94 1.78
C GLN A 140 8.89 -6.03 1.68
N GLU A 141 8.36 -7.01 0.95
CA GLU A 141 6.92 -7.25 0.84
C GLU A 141 6.31 -7.55 2.20
N ALA A 142 6.95 -8.43 2.99
CA ALA A 142 6.47 -8.78 4.32
C ALA A 142 6.40 -7.54 5.23
N THR A 143 7.42 -6.68 5.15
CA THR A 143 7.49 -5.40 5.87
C THR A 143 6.37 -4.45 5.43
N VAL A 144 6.17 -4.24 4.13
CA VAL A 144 5.08 -3.41 3.57
C VAL A 144 3.71 -3.95 4.00
N SER A 145 3.53 -5.27 3.90
CA SER A 145 2.31 -5.97 4.31
C SER A 145 2.02 -5.81 5.80
N GLN A 146 3.04 -5.83 6.66
CA GLN A 146 2.90 -5.55 8.08
C GLN A 146 2.41 -4.12 8.33
N PHE A 147 3.10 -3.11 7.80
CA PHE A 147 2.70 -1.72 7.98
C PHE A 147 1.31 -1.43 7.41
N ARG A 148 0.98 -2.00 6.25
CA ARG A 148 -0.35 -1.88 5.65
C ARG A 148 -1.43 -2.40 6.59
N ARG A 149 -1.22 -3.56 7.24
CA ARG A 149 -2.16 -4.11 8.22
C ARG A 149 -2.32 -3.20 9.44
N GLU A 150 -1.23 -2.61 9.94
CA GLU A 150 -1.31 -1.67 11.06
C GLU A 150 -2.07 -0.39 10.69
N VAL A 151 -1.82 0.18 9.51
CA VAL A 151 -2.56 1.34 9.00
C VAL A 151 -4.04 0.99 8.77
N GLN A 152 -4.35 -0.19 8.25
CA GLN A 152 -5.73 -0.65 8.07
C GLN A 152 -6.48 -0.70 9.41
N LYS A 153 -5.86 -1.19 10.49
CA LYS A 153 -6.46 -1.17 11.83
C LYS A 153 -6.78 0.25 12.29
N VAL A 154 -5.91 1.23 11.99
CA VAL A 154 -6.15 2.65 12.29
C VAL A 154 -7.36 3.16 11.52
N VAL A 155 -7.43 2.87 10.22
CA VAL A 155 -8.58 3.22 9.37
C VAL A 155 -9.88 2.63 9.92
N ASP A 156 -9.86 1.35 10.30
CA ASP A 156 -11.03 0.63 10.82
C ASP A 156 -11.47 1.21 12.16
N THR A 157 -10.53 1.57 13.04
CA THR A 157 -10.81 2.20 14.35
C THR A 157 -11.51 3.54 14.18
N ILE A 158 -11.02 4.39 13.26
CA ILE A 158 -11.64 5.70 13.00
C ILE A 158 -13.02 5.53 12.34
N ASN A 159 -13.16 4.58 11.40
CA ASN A 159 -14.45 4.29 10.79
C ASN A 159 -15.48 3.78 11.80
N ALA A 160 -15.07 2.97 12.77
CA ALA A 160 -15.94 2.48 13.84
C ALA A 160 -16.48 3.64 14.69
N GLU A 161 -15.64 4.62 15.04
CA GLU A 161 -16.09 5.80 15.78
C GLU A 161 -17.03 6.69 14.94
N ILE A 162 -16.71 6.92 13.67
CA ILE A 162 -17.60 7.67 12.76
C ILE A 162 -18.97 6.97 12.66
N ALA A 163 -18.98 5.66 12.45
CA ALA A 163 -20.22 4.87 12.36
C ALA A 163 -21.01 4.92 13.69
N SER A 164 -20.32 4.84 14.83
CA SER A 164 -20.92 4.99 16.16
C SER A 164 -21.63 6.34 16.35
N ARG A 165 -21.08 7.43 15.81
CA ARG A 165 -21.71 8.76 15.88
C ARG A 165 -22.99 8.85 15.04
N TYR A 166 -22.97 8.27 13.84
CA TYR A 166 -24.18 8.17 13.02
C TYR A 166 -25.26 7.32 13.70
N ALA A 167 -24.88 6.18 14.29
CA ALA A 167 -25.80 5.32 15.03
C ALA A 167 -26.42 6.01 16.26
N ARG A 168 -25.66 6.89 16.94
CA ARG A 168 -26.12 7.69 18.08
C ARG A 168 -26.86 8.98 17.69
N GLY A 169 -26.90 9.33 16.40
CA GLY A 169 -27.52 10.58 15.93
C GLY A 169 -26.71 11.85 16.23
N THR A 170 -25.46 11.73 16.68
CA THR A 170 -24.57 12.88 16.94
C THR A 170 -23.83 13.35 15.68
N ALA A 171 -24.19 12.80 14.52
CA ALA A 171 -23.69 13.17 13.20
C ALA A 171 -24.84 13.02 12.18
N SER A 172 -25.03 14.02 11.30
CA SER A 172 -26.03 13.95 10.23
C SER A 172 -25.37 13.76 8.85
N VAL A 173 -26.12 13.13 7.93
CA VAL A 173 -25.75 13.06 6.50
C VAL A 173 -25.99 14.42 5.83
N ASP A 174 -26.96 15.19 6.30
CA ASP A 174 -27.26 16.52 5.78
C ASP A 174 -26.06 17.46 5.93
N ASP A 175 -25.36 17.39 7.07
CA ASP A 175 -24.14 18.16 7.32
C ASP A 175 -23.03 17.81 6.30
N LEU A 176 -22.92 16.53 5.91
CA LEU A 176 -21.96 16.11 4.89
C LEU A 176 -22.34 16.65 3.51
N LEU A 177 -23.63 16.65 3.15
CA LEU A 177 -24.09 17.18 1.87
C LEU A 177 -23.95 18.70 1.79
N ALA A 178 -24.19 19.42 2.90
CA ALA A 178 -23.95 20.86 3.00
C ALA A 178 -22.46 21.19 2.82
N GLU A 179 -21.57 20.51 3.54
CA GLU A 179 -20.10 20.68 3.39
C GLU A 179 -19.60 20.39 1.97
N GLN A 180 -20.20 19.43 1.25
CA GLN A 180 -19.80 19.15 -0.14
C GLN A 180 -20.27 20.24 -1.11
N ARG A 181 -21.49 20.75 -0.95
CA ARG A 181 -22.02 21.83 -1.79
C ARG A 181 -21.27 23.15 -1.63
N GLU A 182 -20.70 23.40 -0.46
CA GLU A 182 -19.88 24.60 -0.21
C GLU A 182 -18.45 24.49 -0.80
N ARG A 183 -18.02 23.29 -1.22
CA ARG A 183 -16.69 23.06 -1.80
C ARG A 183 -16.67 23.04 -3.34
N GLU A 184 -17.85 22.93 -3.97
CA GLU A 184 -18.04 23.05 -5.43
C GLU A 184 -18.20 24.51 -5.85
#